data_AF-A0A1G1Q5K1-F1
#
_entry.id   AF-A0A1G1Q5K1-F1
#
_cell.length_a   1.000
_cell.length_b   1.000
_cell.length_c   1.000
_cell.angle_alpha   90.00
_cell.angle_beta   90.00
_cell.angle_gamma   90.00
#
_symmetry.space_group_name_H-M   'P 1'
#
loop_
_entity.id
_entity.type
_entity.pdbx_description
1 polymer ?
#
loop_
_entity_poly.entity_id
_entity_poly.type
_entity_poly.pdbx_seq_one_letter_code
_entity_poly.pdbx_strand_id
1 'polypeptide(L)'
;MRSLKFFLVVALLLGFVSTSQALQGVLATSEDVARLKVDVLEGKIKVGSTRLKEISRNYGEAASITDTDKRLTYEYTNIKIDFDKFKYLRNWELDSFKKPAYNQNIDDLRAALSKGEIVGDYVTLLSIMKDYGAPTEYIETDRDGELSIYYYGNIKLTFENVIVVNQWRGKNLTPTGKLEKGSSSEAGLVSGASEKTESSTIK
;
A
#
# COMPACT_ATOMS: atom_id res chain seq x y z
N MET A 1 -5.26 55.56 11.04
CA MET A 1 -5.38 54.11 11.34
C MET A 1 -6.81 53.60 11.08
N ARG A 2 -7.25 53.52 9.81
CA ARG A 2 -8.58 52.97 9.46
C ARG A 2 -8.57 51.92 8.34
N SER A 3 -7.43 51.69 7.68
CA SER A 3 -7.30 50.73 6.57
C SER A 3 -6.76 49.35 6.98
N LEU A 4 -6.16 49.20 8.16
CA LEU A 4 -5.54 47.94 8.59
C LEU A 4 -6.56 46.87 9.03
N LYS A 5 -7.80 47.27 9.36
CA LYS A 5 -8.86 46.34 9.79
C LYS A 5 -9.57 45.64 8.63
N PHE A 6 -9.51 46.19 7.41
CA PHE A 6 -10.17 45.58 6.25
C PHE A 6 -9.36 44.45 5.61
N PHE A 7 -8.03 44.48 5.69
CA PHE A 7 -7.19 43.40 5.17
C PHE A 7 -7.27 42.12 6.01
N LEU A 8 -7.51 42.23 7.32
CA LEU A 8 -7.61 41.06 8.19
C LEU A 8 -8.91 40.25 7.95
N VAL A 9 -10.00 40.92 7.54
CA VAL A 9 -11.30 40.28 7.31
C VAL A 9 -11.32 39.53 5.97
N VAL A 10 -10.61 40.02 4.95
CA VAL A 10 -10.51 39.34 3.65
C VAL A 10 -9.53 38.16 3.70
N ALA A 11 -8.45 38.26 4.50
CA ALA A 11 -7.53 37.13 4.70
C ALA A 11 -8.18 35.97 5.51
N LEU A 12 -9.14 36.26 6.40
CA LEU A 12 -9.86 35.23 7.16
C LEU A 12 -10.90 34.47 6.31
N LEU A 13 -11.41 35.08 5.23
CA LEU A 13 -12.38 34.45 4.32
C LEU A 13 -11.75 33.53 3.27
N LEU A 14 -10.44 33.66 3.02
CA LEU A 14 -9.69 32.76 2.12
C LEU A 14 -9.08 31.54 2.84
N GLY A 15 -9.20 31.47 4.18
CA GLY A 15 -8.65 30.39 5.00
C GLY A 15 -9.55 29.16 5.15
N PHE A 16 -10.80 29.22 4.69
CA PHE A 16 -11.71 28.07 4.69
C PHE A 16 -11.73 27.40 3.32
N VAL A 17 -10.59 26.86 2.89
CA VAL A 17 -10.66 25.65 2.06
C VAL A 17 -11.10 24.57 3.03
N SER A 18 -12.42 24.41 3.17
CA SER A 18 -13.03 23.30 3.88
C SER A 18 -12.40 22.04 3.31
N THR A 19 -11.53 21.38 4.06
CA THR A 19 -11.21 19.99 3.77
C THR A 19 -12.49 19.23 4.10
N SER A 20 -13.42 19.18 3.14
CA SER A 20 -14.60 18.33 3.21
C SER A 20 -14.10 16.89 3.26
N GLN A 21 -13.90 16.39 4.46
CA GLN A 21 -13.66 14.99 4.73
C GLN A 21 -15.02 14.30 4.71
N ALA A 22 -15.10 13.17 4.02
CA ALA A 22 -16.29 12.34 4.09
C ALA A 22 -16.40 11.74 5.49
N LEU A 23 -17.63 11.52 5.95
CA LEU A 23 -17.82 10.80 7.20
C LEU A 23 -17.55 9.31 6.93
N GLN A 24 -16.60 8.72 7.65
CA GLN A 24 -16.27 7.30 7.51
C GLN A 24 -17.53 6.46 7.76
N GLY A 25 -17.78 5.43 6.93
CA GLY A 25 -19.00 4.63 6.99
C GLY A 25 -20.21 5.22 6.23
N VAL A 26 -20.10 6.41 5.63
CA VAL A 26 -21.14 7.01 4.79
C VAL A 26 -20.76 6.85 3.32
N LEU A 27 -21.75 6.52 2.49
CA LEU A 27 -21.57 6.39 1.04
C LEU A 27 -21.06 7.70 0.42
N ALA A 28 -20.10 7.57 -0.50
CA ALA A 28 -19.55 8.66 -1.26
C ALA A 28 -20.61 9.41 -2.06
N THR A 29 -20.60 10.74 -1.98
CA THR A 29 -21.43 11.58 -2.82
C THR A 29 -20.83 11.73 -4.23
N SER A 30 -21.59 12.33 -5.15
CA SER A 30 -21.06 12.63 -6.49
C SER A 30 -19.88 13.63 -6.45
N GLU A 31 -19.86 14.53 -5.47
CA GLU A 31 -18.76 15.49 -5.26
C GLU A 31 -17.51 14.76 -4.74
N ASP A 32 -17.67 13.82 -3.80
CA ASP A 32 -16.56 13.02 -3.29
C ASP A 32 -15.92 12.17 -4.39
N VAL A 33 -16.73 11.56 -5.25
CA VAL A 33 -16.25 10.77 -6.40
C VAL A 33 -15.55 11.66 -7.44
N ALA A 34 -16.02 12.90 -7.64
CA ALA A 34 -15.35 13.86 -8.51
C ALA A 34 -13.96 14.25 -7.96
N ARG A 35 -13.88 14.54 -6.65
CA ARG A 35 -12.61 14.83 -5.97
C ARG A 35 -11.64 13.65 -6.03
N LEU A 36 -12.11 12.44 -5.75
CA LEU A 36 -11.30 11.22 -5.87
C LEU A 36 -10.67 11.06 -7.26
N LYS A 37 -11.41 11.34 -8.33
CA LYS A 37 -10.87 11.28 -9.70
C LYS A 37 -9.78 12.32 -9.94
N VAL A 38 -9.95 13.54 -9.45
CA VAL A 38 -8.93 14.59 -9.54
C VAL A 38 -7.67 14.17 -8.80
N ASP A 39 -7.81 13.69 -7.56
CA ASP A 39 -6.66 13.29 -6.74
C ASP A 39 -5.93 12.06 -7.30
N VAL A 40 -6.64 11.17 -7.99
CA VAL A 40 -6.04 10.07 -8.77
C VAL A 40 -5.23 10.60 -9.94
N LEU A 41 -5.77 11.55 -10.73
CA LEU A 41 -5.08 12.13 -11.89
C LEU A 41 -3.87 12.99 -11.48
N GLU A 42 -3.94 13.65 -10.33
CA GLU A 42 -2.85 14.43 -9.76
C GLU A 42 -1.77 13.57 -9.07
N GLY A 43 -1.94 12.24 -9.03
CA GLY A 43 -0.97 11.31 -8.43
C GLY A 43 -0.90 11.36 -6.90
N LYS A 44 -1.94 11.90 -6.25
CA LYS A 44 -2.06 11.91 -4.78
C LYS A 44 -2.43 10.53 -4.24
N ILE A 45 -3.15 9.74 -5.02
CA ILE A 45 -3.39 8.32 -4.73
C ILE A 45 -2.22 7.50 -5.29
N LYS A 46 -1.47 6.83 -4.41
CA LYS A 46 -0.24 6.11 -4.74
C LYS A 46 -0.41 4.61 -4.51
N VAL A 47 -0.13 3.82 -5.54
CA VAL A 47 -0.05 2.36 -5.44
C VAL A 47 0.97 1.96 -4.37
N GLY A 48 0.61 1.00 -3.53
CA GLY A 48 1.45 0.45 -2.46
C GLY A 48 1.65 1.37 -1.26
N SER A 49 1.06 2.57 -1.25
CA SER A 49 1.25 3.54 -0.16
C SER A 49 -0.05 4.12 0.37
N THR A 50 -0.96 4.55 -0.49
CA THR A 50 -2.25 5.10 -0.03
C THR A 50 -3.09 3.99 0.57
N ARG A 51 -3.61 4.23 1.78
CA ARG A 51 -4.35 3.24 2.56
C ARG A 51 -5.85 3.35 2.38
N LEU A 52 -6.55 2.24 2.57
CA LEU A 52 -8.01 2.20 2.53
C LEU A 52 -8.65 3.20 3.49
N LYS A 53 -8.16 3.28 4.73
CA LYS A 53 -8.68 4.21 5.73
C LYS A 53 -8.55 5.69 5.32
N GLU A 54 -7.58 6.01 4.46
CA GLU A 54 -7.42 7.35 3.90
C GLU A 54 -8.43 7.59 2.80
N ILE A 55 -8.65 6.60 1.92
CA ILE A 55 -9.69 6.65 0.89
C ILE A 55 -11.07 6.83 1.51
N SER A 56 -11.46 5.97 2.47
CA SER A 56 -12.80 6.02 3.07
C SER A 56 -13.03 7.30 3.87
N ARG A 57 -12.01 7.82 4.58
CA ARG A 57 -12.10 9.11 5.29
C ARG A 57 -12.21 10.29 4.35
N ASN A 58 -11.50 10.28 3.22
CA ASN A 58 -11.45 11.46 2.35
C ASN A 58 -12.59 11.47 1.33
N TYR A 59 -13.13 10.32 0.94
CA TYR A 59 -14.11 10.23 -0.15
C TYR A 59 -15.36 9.42 0.20
N GLY A 60 -15.42 8.80 1.37
CA GLY A 60 -16.56 7.99 1.80
C GLY A 60 -16.48 6.56 1.28
N GLU A 61 -17.46 5.77 1.69
CA GLU A 61 -17.59 4.37 1.32
C GLU A 61 -18.05 4.22 -0.13
N ALA A 62 -17.58 3.16 -0.78
CA ALA A 62 -17.98 2.84 -2.14
C ALA A 62 -19.44 2.35 -2.20
N ALA A 63 -20.07 2.53 -3.37
CA ALA A 63 -21.43 2.06 -3.61
C ALA A 63 -21.54 0.54 -3.62
N SER A 64 -20.45 -0.15 -3.97
CA SER A 64 -20.32 -1.60 -3.88
C SER A 64 -18.90 -1.98 -3.45
N ILE A 65 -18.82 -3.00 -2.59
CA ILE A 65 -17.56 -3.50 -2.04
C ILE A 65 -17.52 -5.02 -2.28
N THR A 66 -16.44 -5.49 -2.90
CA THR A 66 -16.13 -6.93 -3.00
C THR A 66 -14.93 -7.24 -2.12
N ASP A 67 -15.11 -8.10 -1.14
CA ASP A 67 -14.09 -8.48 -0.17
C ASP A 67 -13.68 -9.95 -0.33
N THR A 68 -12.37 -10.20 -0.42
CA THR A 68 -11.74 -11.52 -0.37
C THR A 68 -10.58 -11.49 0.63
N ASP A 69 -10.07 -12.67 1.01
CA ASP A 69 -8.96 -12.81 1.95
C ASP A 69 -7.71 -11.99 1.59
N LYS A 70 -7.42 -11.82 0.29
CA LYS A 70 -6.21 -11.15 -0.20
C LYS A 70 -6.45 -9.75 -0.75
N ARG A 71 -7.69 -9.46 -1.17
CA ARG A 71 -8.00 -8.27 -1.95
C ARG A 71 -9.35 -7.69 -1.59
N LEU A 72 -9.46 -6.38 -1.71
CA LEU A 72 -10.68 -5.62 -1.57
C LEU A 72 -10.88 -4.79 -2.83
N THR A 73 -12.10 -4.71 -3.35
CA THR A 73 -12.45 -3.85 -4.49
C THR A 73 -13.55 -2.89 -4.08
N TYR A 74 -13.27 -1.59 -4.18
CA TYR A 74 -14.25 -0.52 -3.98
C TYR A 74 -14.73 -0.04 -5.34
N GLU A 75 -16.04 -0.13 -5.57
CA GLU A 75 -16.68 0.35 -6.79
C GLU A 75 -17.51 1.61 -6.51
N TYR A 76 -16.98 2.74 -6.96
CA TYR A 76 -17.71 3.99 -7.05
C TYR A 76 -18.36 4.12 -8.43
N THR A 77 -19.31 5.05 -8.59
CA THR A 77 -20.15 5.24 -9.79
C THR A 77 -19.39 5.25 -11.12
N ASN A 78 -18.09 5.59 -11.15
CA ASN A 78 -17.27 5.59 -12.38
C ASN A 78 -15.76 5.32 -12.15
N ILE A 79 -15.38 4.85 -10.97
CA ILE A 79 -14.00 4.51 -10.63
C ILE A 79 -14.03 3.27 -9.74
N LYS A 80 -13.15 2.31 -10.04
CA LYS A 80 -12.90 1.14 -9.22
C LYS A 80 -11.49 1.22 -8.69
N ILE A 81 -11.33 0.96 -7.39
CA ILE A 81 -10.03 0.89 -6.72
C ILE A 81 -9.90 -0.51 -6.14
N ASP A 82 -8.85 -1.21 -6.55
CA ASP A 82 -8.48 -2.49 -5.98
C ASP A 82 -7.39 -2.26 -4.93
N PHE A 83 -7.48 -2.99 -3.84
CA PHE A 83 -6.53 -2.95 -2.73
C PHE A 83 -5.98 -4.35 -2.49
N ASP A 84 -4.71 -4.40 -2.10
CA ASP A 84 -4.10 -5.62 -1.54
C ASP A 84 -4.12 -5.54 -0.01
N LYS A 85 -4.37 -6.68 0.64
CA LYS A 85 -4.40 -6.83 2.10
C LYS A 85 -3.09 -7.44 2.59
N PHE A 86 -2.45 -6.77 3.54
CA PHE A 86 -1.24 -7.22 4.20
C PHE A 86 -1.41 -7.22 5.72
N LYS A 87 -0.61 -8.06 6.39
CA LYS A 87 -0.49 -8.11 7.85
C LYS A 87 0.99 -7.99 8.17
N TYR A 88 1.42 -6.83 8.65
CA TYR A 88 2.83 -6.55 8.95
C TYR A 88 3.11 -6.66 10.44
N LEU A 89 4.19 -7.38 10.79
CA LEU A 89 4.59 -7.57 12.19
C LEU A 89 4.95 -6.22 12.80
N ARG A 90 4.32 -5.90 13.93
CA ARG A 90 4.58 -4.69 14.71
C ARG A 90 5.40 -4.96 15.95
N ASN A 91 5.04 -6.01 16.66
CA ASN A 91 5.73 -6.38 17.88
C ASN A 91 5.56 -7.87 18.16
N TRP A 92 6.43 -8.39 19.01
CA TRP A 92 6.29 -9.71 19.61
C TRP A 92 6.59 -9.66 21.11
N GLU A 93 5.95 -10.54 21.87
CA GLU A 93 6.19 -10.71 23.31
C GLU A 93 5.93 -12.15 23.75
N LEU A 94 6.41 -12.51 24.94
CA LEU A 94 6.06 -13.77 25.58
C LEU A 94 4.87 -13.55 26.51
N ASP A 95 3.78 -14.26 26.26
CA ASP A 95 2.59 -14.24 27.12
C ASP A 95 2.73 -15.28 28.23
N SER A 96 2.99 -14.81 29.46
CA SER A 96 3.17 -15.67 30.63
C SER A 96 1.92 -16.45 31.05
N PHE A 97 0.74 -16.06 30.57
CA PHE A 97 -0.51 -16.73 30.87
C PHE A 97 -0.79 -17.91 29.92
N LYS A 98 -0.03 -18.01 28.81
CA LYS A 98 -0.14 -19.13 27.87
C LYS A 98 0.94 -20.17 28.07
N LYS A 99 0.56 -21.43 27.86
CA LYS A 99 1.50 -22.55 27.92
C LYS A 99 2.48 -22.48 26.74
N PRO A 100 3.79 -22.62 26.97
CA PRO A 100 4.74 -22.76 25.88
C PRO A 100 4.41 -23.98 25.02
N ALA A 101 4.64 -23.84 23.72
CA ALA A 101 4.64 -24.96 22.79
C ALA A 101 6.09 -25.22 22.36
N TYR A 102 6.44 -26.50 22.24
CA TYR A 102 7.77 -26.94 21.88
C TYR A 102 7.66 -27.87 20.68
N ASN A 103 8.15 -27.36 19.54
CA ASN A 103 8.43 -28.12 18.34
C ASN A 103 9.52 -27.35 17.57
N GLN A 104 10.15 -28.02 16.62
CA GLN A 104 11.28 -27.45 15.89
C GLN A 104 10.97 -26.06 15.32
N ASN A 105 9.83 -25.87 14.66
CA ASN A 105 9.47 -24.59 14.05
C ASN A 105 9.26 -23.46 15.08
N ILE A 106 8.62 -23.76 16.21
CA ILE A 106 8.37 -22.76 17.26
C ILE A 106 9.68 -22.41 17.98
N ASP A 107 10.58 -23.38 18.15
CA ASP A 107 11.89 -23.15 18.73
C ASP A 107 12.77 -22.31 17.79
N ASP A 108 12.71 -22.56 16.48
CA ASP A 108 13.38 -21.76 15.45
C ASP A 108 12.81 -20.34 15.38
N LEU A 109 11.48 -20.18 15.44
CA LEU A 109 10.83 -18.87 15.53
C LEU A 109 11.31 -18.09 16.76
N ARG A 110 11.38 -18.75 17.93
CA ARG A 110 11.86 -18.13 19.17
C ARG A 110 13.31 -17.67 19.03
N ALA A 111 14.16 -18.49 18.41
CA ALA A 111 15.55 -18.16 18.17
C ALA A 111 15.68 -16.95 17.22
N ALA A 112 14.94 -16.93 16.11
CA ALA A 112 14.98 -15.85 15.13
C ALA A 112 14.46 -14.52 15.71
N LEU A 113 13.39 -14.55 16.51
CA LEU A 113 12.88 -13.38 17.23
C LEU A 113 13.89 -12.85 18.26
N SER A 114 14.51 -13.74 19.03
CA SER A 114 15.50 -13.36 20.06
C SER A 114 16.77 -12.77 19.47
N LYS A 115 17.15 -13.19 18.26
CA LYS A 115 18.29 -12.63 17.50
C LYS A 115 17.96 -11.34 16.76
N GLY A 116 16.69 -10.94 16.70
CA GLY A 116 16.26 -9.79 15.92
C GLY A 116 16.34 -10.03 14.41
N GLU A 117 16.22 -11.27 13.94
CA GLU A 117 16.16 -11.59 12.51
C GLU A 117 14.76 -11.32 11.93
N ILE A 118 13.75 -11.27 12.80
CA ILE A 118 12.34 -11.02 12.47
C ILE A 118 11.87 -9.74 13.16
N VAL A 119 12.42 -8.60 12.76
CA VAL A 119 12.00 -7.27 13.22
C VAL A 119 11.99 -6.30 12.04
N GLY A 120 10.99 -5.42 12.00
CA GLY A 120 10.90 -4.33 11.03
C GLY A 120 9.62 -4.33 10.17
N ASP A 121 9.41 -3.22 9.47
CA ASP A 121 8.15 -2.79 8.84
C ASP A 121 7.65 -3.62 7.63
N TYR A 122 8.24 -4.78 7.33
CA TYR A 122 7.91 -5.54 6.12
C TYR A 122 7.78 -7.05 6.33
N VAL A 123 7.95 -7.55 7.56
CA VAL A 123 7.70 -8.96 7.86
C VAL A 123 6.21 -9.22 7.80
N THR A 124 5.78 -10.10 6.89
CA THR A 124 4.36 -10.42 6.71
C THR A 124 3.97 -11.66 7.52
N LEU A 125 2.70 -11.76 7.91
CA LEU A 125 2.18 -13.01 8.47
C LEU A 125 2.42 -14.20 7.53
N LEU A 126 2.25 -14.01 6.22
CA LEU A 126 2.43 -15.07 5.23
C LEU A 126 3.87 -15.61 5.23
N SER A 127 4.87 -14.74 5.35
CA SER A 127 6.28 -15.19 5.47
C SER A 127 6.52 -15.96 6.77
N ILE A 128 5.96 -15.50 7.90
CA ILE A 128 6.07 -16.24 9.17
C ILE A 128 5.42 -17.62 9.06
N MET A 129 4.22 -17.70 8.49
CA MET A 129 3.52 -18.98 8.36
C MET A 129 4.22 -19.94 7.41
N LYS A 130 4.87 -19.41 6.36
CA LYS A 130 5.66 -20.20 5.43
C LYS A 130 6.88 -20.82 6.10
N ASP A 131 7.58 -20.06 6.93
CA ASP A 131 8.86 -20.48 7.51
C ASP A 131 8.68 -21.26 8.82
N TYR A 132 7.63 -20.96 9.60
CA TYR A 132 7.41 -21.50 10.95
C TYR A 132 6.09 -22.29 11.10
N GLY A 133 5.29 -22.39 10.05
CA GLY A 133 4.02 -23.11 10.06
C GLY A 133 2.85 -22.30 10.61
N ALA A 134 1.70 -22.95 10.80
CA ALA A 134 0.50 -22.27 11.26
C ALA A 134 0.58 -21.86 12.74
N PRO A 135 -0.03 -20.73 13.12
CA PRO A 135 -0.17 -20.34 14.53
C PRO A 135 -1.03 -21.35 15.29
N THR A 136 -0.79 -21.48 16.59
CA THR A 136 -1.57 -22.35 17.48
C THR A 136 -2.94 -21.75 17.81
N GLU A 137 -3.05 -20.42 17.82
CA GLU A 137 -4.28 -19.67 18.10
C GLU A 137 -4.17 -18.27 17.49
N TYR A 138 -5.29 -17.63 17.17
CA TYR A 138 -5.30 -16.27 16.63
C TYR A 138 -6.55 -15.49 17.06
N ILE A 139 -6.40 -14.16 17.07
CA ILE A 139 -7.47 -13.18 17.19
C ILE A 139 -7.31 -12.24 16.00
N GLU A 140 -8.22 -12.34 15.03
CA GLU A 140 -8.12 -11.62 13.77
C GLU A 140 -9.17 -10.52 13.63
N THR A 141 -8.75 -9.47 12.94
CA THR A 141 -9.60 -8.42 12.38
C THR A 141 -9.13 -8.16 10.96
N ASP A 142 -10.05 -7.76 10.08
CA ASP A 142 -9.81 -7.47 8.67
C ASP A 142 -9.80 -5.97 8.37
N ARG A 143 -9.97 -5.12 9.39
CA ARG A 143 -10.06 -3.67 9.23
C ARG A 143 -8.70 -3.01 9.12
N ASP A 144 -8.55 -2.10 8.17
CA ASP A 144 -7.31 -1.37 7.92
C ASP A 144 -6.89 -0.53 9.14
N GLY A 145 -5.67 -0.77 9.62
CA GLY A 145 -5.08 -0.12 10.80
C GLY A 145 -5.33 -0.83 12.11
N GLU A 146 -6.23 -1.83 12.15
CA GLU A 146 -6.43 -2.62 13.36
C GLU A 146 -5.39 -3.72 13.52
N LEU A 147 -5.20 -4.18 14.76
CA LEU A 147 -4.20 -5.16 15.12
C LEU A 147 -4.80 -6.58 15.17
N SER A 148 -4.15 -7.52 14.52
CA SER A 148 -4.39 -8.96 14.65
C SER A 148 -3.30 -9.60 15.51
N ILE A 149 -3.67 -10.60 16.29
CA ILE A 149 -2.77 -11.30 17.22
C ILE A 149 -2.69 -12.77 16.82
N TYR A 150 -1.48 -13.31 16.77
CA TYR A 150 -1.21 -14.71 16.46
C TYR A 150 -0.28 -15.31 17.51
N TYR A 151 -0.68 -16.45 18.05
CA TYR A 151 0.09 -17.18 19.05
C TYR A 151 0.80 -18.37 18.43
N TYR A 152 2.08 -18.53 18.77
CA TYR A 152 2.87 -19.74 18.52
C TYR A 152 3.29 -20.30 19.89
N GLY A 153 2.35 -21.02 20.53
CA GLY A 153 2.44 -21.34 21.95
C GLY A 153 2.28 -20.09 22.81
N ASN A 154 3.31 -19.76 23.58
CA ASN A 154 3.36 -18.54 24.40
C ASN A 154 3.98 -17.34 23.68
N ILE A 155 4.43 -17.49 22.43
CA ILE A 155 4.95 -16.38 21.63
C ILE A 155 3.76 -15.65 21.02
N LYS A 156 3.54 -14.41 21.43
CA LYS A 156 2.48 -13.54 20.91
C LYS A 156 3.07 -12.61 19.85
N LEU A 157 2.62 -12.76 18.62
CA LEU A 157 2.94 -11.88 17.50
C LEU A 157 1.77 -10.93 17.23
N THR A 158 2.06 -9.64 17.17
CA THR A 158 1.07 -8.59 16.90
C THR A 158 1.32 -8.01 15.51
N PHE A 159 0.33 -8.10 14.63
CA PHE A 159 0.40 -7.61 13.26
C PHE A 159 -0.58 -6.46 13.04
N GLU A 160 -0.17 -5.42 12.34
CA GLU A 160 -1.10 -4.42 11.82
C GLU A 160 -1.67 -4.88 10.47
N ASN A 161 -2.99 -4.83 10.34
CA ASN A 161 -3.66 -4.97 9.06
C ASN A 161 -3.45 -3.70 8.23
N VAL A 162 -2.86 -3.85 7.05
CA VAL A 162 -2.60 -2.75 6.14
C VAL A 162 -3.24 -3.07 4.80
N ILE A 163 -4.23 -2.27 4.43
CA ILE A 163 -4.92 -2.38 3.15
C ILE A 163 -4.51 -1.20 2.29
N VAL A 164 -3.75 -1.47 1.23
CA VAL A 164 -3.16 -0.43 0.37
C VAL A 164 -3.67 -0.54 -1.04
N VAL A 165 -3.74 0.61 -1.73
CA VAL A 165 -4.14 0.66 -3.13
C VAL A 165 -3.17 -0.18 -3.98
N ASN A 166 -3.71 -1.11 -4.75
CA ASN A 166 -2.98 -1.92 -5.72
C ASN A 166 -3.10 -1.29 -7.12
N GLN A 167 -4.32 -0.97 -7.53
CA GLN A 167 -4.57 -0.33 -8.81
C GLN A 167 -5.92 0.39 -8.81
N TRP A 168 -6.14 1.24 -9.80
CA TRP A 168 -7.43 1.87 -10.05
C TRP A 168 -7.73 1.90 -11.55
N ARG A 169 -9.03 1.87 -11.87
CA ARG A 169 -9.55 1.94 -13.24
C ARG A 169 -10.82 2.77 -13.27
N GLY A 170 -11.03 3.56 -14.31
CA GLY A 170 -12.23 4.38 -14.42
C GLY A 170 -12.39 5.02 -15.77
N LYS A 171 -13.63 5.40 -16.09
CA LYS A 171 -13.96 6.07 -17.36
C LYS A 171 -13.29 7.45 -17.36
N ASN A 172 -12.54 7.75 -18.42
CA ASN A 172 -11.75 8.98 -18.60
C ASN A 172 -10.56 9.14 -17.63
N LEU A 173 -10.08 8.05 -17.03
CA LEU A 173 -8.79 8.02 -16.35
C LEU A 173 -7.76 7.41 -17.31
N THR A 174 -6.98 8.24 -18.01
CA THR A 174 -5.83 7.75 -18.77
C THR A 174 -4.67 7.56 -17.80
N PRO A 175 -3.97 6.41 -17.77
CA PRO A 175 -2.80 6.25 -16.91
C PRO A 175 -1.70 7.21 -17.35
N THR A 176 -1.45 8.27 -16.59
CA THR A 176 -0.23 9.06 -16.74
C THR A 176 0.92 8.29 -16.10
N GLY A 177 1.69 7.60 -16.93
CA GLY A 177 2.96 6.99 -16.53
C GLY A 177 3.02 5.48 -16.75
N LYS A 178 3.30 5.05 -17.99
CA LYS A 178 4.22 3.93 -18.14
C LYS A 178 5.59 4.46 -17.70
N LEU A 179 6.20 3.84 -16.70
CA LEU A 179 7.65 3.96 -16.50
C LEU A 179 8.30 3.53 -17.82
N GLU A 180 8.90 4.49 -18.52
CA GLU A 180 9.77 4.18 -19.65
C GLU A 180 10.89 3.27 -19.14
N LYS A 181 10.96 2.08 -19.75
CA LYS A 181 12.08 1.18 -19.58
C LYS A 181 13.32 1.94 -20.06
N GLY A 182 14.25 2.20 -19.15
CA GLY A 182 15.42 3.04 -19.40
C GLY A 182 16.11 2.72 -20.73
N SER A 183 16.15 3.73 -21.61
CA SER A 183 17.13 3.80 -22.68
C SER A 183 18.44 4.26 -22.05
N SER A 184 19.30 3.30 -21.68
CA SER A 184 20.69 3.57 -21.33
C SER A 184 21.45 3.87 -22.62
N SER A 185 21.51 5.15 -23.00
CA SER A 185 22.44 5.63 -24.01
C SER A 185 23.79 5.91 -23.34
N GLU A 186 24.68 4.91 -23.34
CA GLU A 186 26.13 5.11 -23.38
C GLU A 186 26.86 3.77 -23.54
N ALA A 187 27.22 3.44 -24.79
CA ALA A 187 28.41 2.65 -25.16
C ALA A 187 28.45 2.54 -26.70
N GLY A 188 28.83 3.63 -27.36
CA GLY A 188 29.10 3.66 -28.80
C GLY A 188 30.58 3.93 -29.03
N LEU A 189 31.40 2.89 -28.89
CA LEU A 189 32.81 2.85 -29.23
C LEU A 189 33.07 3.30 -30.67
N VAL A 190 34.04 4.20 -30.80
CA VAL A 190 34.76 4.47 -32.04
C VAL A 190 35.47 3.19 -32.49
N SER A 191 35.16 2.71 -33.69
CA SER A 191 36.17 2.28 -34.67
C SER A 191 35.50 1.98 -36.01
N GLY A 192 35.70 2.90 -36.96
CA GLY A 192 35.51 2.60 -38.36
C GLY A 192 36.75 1.87 -38.88
N ALA A 193 36.56 0.64 -39.35
CA ALA A 193 37.43 0.02 -40.33
C ALA A 193 36.52 -0.77 -41.28
N SER A 194 36.37 -0.20 -42.47
CA SER A 194 35.60 -0.74 -43.59
C SER A 194 36.38 -1.91 -44.20
N GLU A 195 35.84 -3.11 -44.07
CA GLU A 195 36.18 -4.24 -44.94
C GLU A 195 35.38 -4.09 -46.24
N LYS A 196 36.07 -3.81 -47.34
CA LYS A 196 35.56 -4.01 -48.70
C LYS A 196 36.01 -5.38 -49.17
N THR A 197 35.04 -6.26 -49.36
CA THR A 197 35.16 -7.51 -50.11
C THR A 197 35.05 -7.23 -51.61
N GLU A 198 35.54 -8.18 -52.41
CA GLU A 198 35.41 -8.38 -53.87
C GLU A 198 36.49 -7.71 -54.75
N SER A 199 37.13 -8.37 -55.73
CA SER A 199 36.89 -9.66 -56.40
C SER A 199 38.09 -10.05 -57.30
N SER A 200 38.21 -11.35 -57.61
CA SER A 200 38.75 -11.91 -58.88
C SER A 200 40.30 -11.89 -59.01
N THR A 201 41.05 -12.83 -59.60
CA THR A 201 40.80 -13.94 -60.55
C THR A 201 42.05 -14.85 -60.59
N ILE A 202 41.85 -16.16 -60.46
CA ILE A 202 42.36 -17.31 -61.27
C ILE A 202 43.81 -17.31 -61.79
N LYS A 203 44.51 -18.41 -61.42
CA LYS A 203 45.67 -19.13 -61.99
C LYS A 203 46.97 -18.37 -62.28
#